data_AF-A0A3Q2WLY7-F1
#
_entry.id   AF-A0A3Q2WLY7-F1
#
_cell.length_a   1.000
_cell.length_b   1.000
_cell.length_c   1.000
_cell.angle_alpha   90.00
_cell.angle_beta   90.00
_cell.angle_gamma   90.00
#
_symmetry.space_group_name_H-M   'P 1'
#
loop_
_entity.id
_entity.type
_entity.pdbx_description
1 polymer ?
#
loop_
_entity_poly.entity_id
_entity_poly.type
_entity_poly.pdbx_seq_one_letter_code
_entity_poly.pdbx_strand_id
1 'polypeptide(L)'
;MYPQANGEAERAVRTIKDLWKKDCDYTRALLAYRATPLEHGLSPAQLLMGRHLRTTLPQAVAKLVPKWPALQAFRKNLIAALK
;
A
#
# COMPACT_ATOMS: atom_id res chain seq x y z
N MET A 1 -6.05 21.92 -6.68
CA MET A 1 -6.72 20.88 -5.87
C MET A 1 -6.81 19.61 -6.70
N TYR A 2 -6.58 18.44 -6.11
CA TYR A 2 -6.63 17.13 -6.79
C TYR A 2 -7.81 16.31 -6.23
N PRO A 3 -9.03 16.46 -6.76
CA PRO A 3 -10.23 15.83 -6.20
C PRO A 3 -10.13 14.30 -6.09
N GLN A 4 -9.47 13.67 -7.07
CA GLN A 4 -9.31 12.22 -7.13
C GLN A 4 -8.43 11.70 -5.97
N ALA A 5 -7.30 12.36 -5.72
CA ALA A 5 -6.40 11.98 -4.63
C ALA A 5 -7.04 12.18 -3.25
N ASN A 6 -7.80 13.27 -3.09
CA ASN A 6 -8.53 13.54 -1.86
C ASN A 6 -9.65 12.52 -1.62
N GLY A 7 -10.42 12.18 -2.67
CA GLY A 7 -11.48 11.18 -2.57
C GLY A 7 -10.96 9.80 -2.14
N GLU A 8 -9.79 9.38 -2.65
CA GLU A 8 -9.13 8.15 -2.20
C GLU A 8 -8.67 8.23 -0.74
N ALA A 9 -8.11 9.37 -0.31
CA ALA A 9 -7.73 9.57 1.09
C ALA A 9 -8.94 9.52 2.03
N GLU A 10 -10.06 10.14 1.66
CA GLU A 10 -11.31 10.10 2.42
C GLU A 10 -11.89 8.69 2.49
N ARG A 11 -11.87 7.95 1.37
CA ARG A 11 -12.29 6.54 1.32
C ARG A 11 -11.44 5.69 2.26
N ALA A 12 -10.12 5.86 2.24
CA ALA A 12 -9.21 5.16 3.13
C ALA A 12 -9.55 5.38 4.62
N VAL A 13 -9.77 6.64 5.01
CA VAL A 13 -10.16 7.01 6.39
C VAL A 13 -11.48 6.36 6.77
N ARG A 14 -12.47 6.37 5.87
CA ARG A 14 -13.77 5.71 6.10
C ARG A 14 -13.59 4.21 6.33
N THR A 15 -12.85 3.52 5.47
CA THR A 15 -12.59 2.09 5.61
C THR A 15 -11.91 1.73 6.92
N ILE A 16 -10.88 2.49 7.34
CA ILE A 16 -10.19 2.25 8.61
C ILE A 16 -11.13 2.42 9.80
N LYS A 17 -11.97 3.46 9.79
CA LYS A 17 -12.99 3.67 10.84
C LYS A 17 -13.98 2.51 10.90
N ASP A 18 -14.43 2.02 9.75
CA ASP A 18 -15.37 0.89 9.69
C ASP A 18 -14.72 -0.43 10.14
N LEU A 19 -13.43 -0.64 9.85
CA LEU A 19 -12.66 -1.79 10.35
C LEU A 19 -12.46 -1.70 11.87
N TRP A 20 -12.12 -0.53 12.39
CA TRP A 20 -11.92 -0.32 13.83
C TRP A 20 -13.22 -0.48 14.64
N LYS A 21 -14.38 -0.13 14.05
CA LYS A 21 -15.67 -0.44 14.68
C LYS A 21 -15.94 -1.94 14.80
N LYS A 22 -15.38 -2.76 13.89
CA LYS A 22 -15.55 -4.22 13.88
C LYS A 22 -14.53 -4.94 14.76
N ASP A 23 -13.33 -4.39 14.84
CA ASP A 23 -12.20 -4.94 15.58
C ASP A 23 -11.68 -3.85 16.52
N CYS A 24 -11.89 -4.03 17.83
CA CYS A 24 -11.57 -3.01 18.85
C CYS A 24 -10.07 -2.59 18.85
N ASP A 25 -9.20 -3.34 18.17
CA ASP A 25 -7.79 -3.03 18.00
C ASP A 25 -7.51 -2.20 16.73
N TYR A 26 -7.21 -0.92 16.94
CA TYR A 26 -6.84 0.03 15.89
C TYR A 26 -5.62 -0.43 15.06
N THR A 27 -4.63 -1.05 15.70
CA THR A 27 -3.39 -1.47 15.01
C THR A 27 -3.67 -2.58 14.01
N ARG A 28 -4.59 -3.48 14.37
CA ARG A 28 -5.05 -4.58 13.52
C ARG A 28 -5.91 -4.08 12.36
N ALA A 29 -6.80 -3.12 12.60
CA ALA A 29 -7.57 -2.46 11.54
C ALA A 29 -6.66 -1.79 10.51
N LEU A 30 -5.62 -1.07 10.96
CA LEU A 30 -4.60 -0.49 10.06
C LEU A 30 -3.81 -1.55 9.30
N LEU A 31 -3.39 -2.62 9.98
CA LEU A 31 -2.64 -3.71 9.35
C LEU A 31 -3.47 -4.38 8.25
N ALA A 32 -4.74 -4.67 8.53
CA ALA A 32 -5.67 -5.24 7.58
C ALA A 32 -5.83 -4.33 6.35
N TYR A 33 -6.14 -3.04 6.56
CA TYR A 33 -6.27 -2.09 5.44
C TYR A 33 -5.00 -2.02 4.58
N ARG A 34 -3.82 -1.96 5.22
CA ARG A 34 -2.53 -1.89 4.51
C ARG A 34 -2.19 -3.15 3.71
N ALA A 35 -2.70 -4.31 4.12
CA ALA A 35 -2.44 -5.58 3.47
C ALA A 35 -3.49 -5.98 2.41
N THR A 36 -4.67 -5.37 2.45
CA THR A 36 -5.75 -5.64 1.50
C THR A 36 -5.50 -4.95 0.16
N PRO A 37 -5.56 -5.67 -0.98
CA PRO A 37 -5.51 -5.07 -2.31
C PRO A 37 -6.66 -4.08 -2.54
N LEU A 38 -6.36 -2.94 -3.16
CA LEU A 38 -7.37 -1.99 -3.66
C LEU A 38 -7.87 -2.45 -5.04
N GLU A 39 -8.76 -1.66 -5.66
CA GLU A 39 -9.37 -1.96 -6.97
C GLU A 39 -8.34 -2.25 -8.07
N HIS A 40 -7.17 -1.60 -8.03
CA HIS A 40 -6.07 -1.81 -8.98
C HIS A 40 -5.17 -3.02 -8.62
N GLY A 41 -5.58 -3.88 -7.68
CA GLY A 41 -4.91 -5.13 -7.32
C GLY A 41 -3.64 -4.98 -6.48
N LEU A 42 -3.25 -3.76 -6.09
CA LEU A 42 -2.12 -3.51 -5.19
C LEU A 42 -2.64 -3.02 -3.85
N SER A 43 -2.02 -3.49 -2.76
CA SER A 43 -2.32 -3.01 -1.41
C SER A 43 -1.61 -1.68 -1.12
N PRO A 44 -2.11 -0.88 -0.14
CA PRO A 44 -1.43 0.35 0.27
C PRO A 44 0.03 0.12 0.70
N ALA A 45 0.32 -1.01 1.35
CA ALA A 45 1.70 -1.37 1.72
C ALA A 45 2.58 -1.62 0.49
N GLN A 46 2.04 -2.23 -0.56
CA GLN A 46 2.80 -2.45 -1.79
C GLN A 46 3.06 -1.14 -2.53
N LEU A 47 2.10 -0.22 -2.57
CA LEU A 47 2.29 1.09 -3.18
C LEU A 47 3.36 1.91 -2.44
N LEU A 48 3.34 1.88 -1.10
CA LEU A 48 4.22 2.70 -0.26
C LEU A 48 5.59 2.07 0.01
N MET A 49 5.67 0.74 0.13
CA MET A 49 6.88 0.02 0.55
C MET A 49 7.38 -1.01 -0.48
N GLY A 50 6.64 -1.23 -1.57
CA GLY A 50 7.00 -2.22 -2.61
C GLY A 50 6.94 -3.67 -2.12
N ARG A 51 6.34 -3.94 -0.95
CA ARG A 51 6.29 -5.27 -0.33
C ARG A 51 4.95 -5.54 0.31
N HIS A 52 4.68 -6.81 0.59
CA HIS A 52 3.59 -7.18 1.47
C HIS A 52 4.04 -7.09 2.92
N LEU A 53 3.08 -6.83 3.82
CA LEU A 53 3.30 -6.89 5.26
C LEU A 53 3.13 -8.31 5.77
N ARG A 54 3.79 -8.61 6.90
CA ARG A 54 3.50 -9.83 7.67
C ARG A 54 2.15 -9.64 8.34
N THR A 55 1.21 -10.53 8.05
CA THR A 55 -0.11 -10.57 8.67
C THR A 55 -0.25 -11.88 9.45
N THR A 56 -1.42 -12.10 10.06
CA THR A 56 -1.77 -13.38 10.69
C THR A 56 -1.94 -14.52 9.67
N LEU A 57 -2.12 -14.18 8.38
CA LEU A 57 -2.24 -15.17 7.32
C LEU A 57 -0.86 -15.65 6.87
N PRO A 58 -0.69 -16.96 6.63
CA PRO A 58 0.57 -17.50 6.15
C PRO A 58 0.87 -16.93 4.76
N GLN A 59 2.11 -16.48 4.57
CA GLN A 59 2.54 -15.90 3.31
C GLN A 59 4.00 -16.28 3.01
N ALA A 60 4.28 -16.49 1.72
CA ALA A 60 5.64 -16.75 1.25
C ALA A 60 6.60 -15.61 1.62
N VAL A 61 7.75 -15.96 2.21
CA VAL A 61 8.78 -15.01 2.66
C VAL A 61 9.26 -14.12 1.52
N ALA A 62 9.32 -14.65 0.29
CA ALA A 62 9.71 -13.91 -0.91
C ALA A 62 8.81 -12.68 -1.19
N LYS A 63 7.55 -12.68 -0.73
CA LYS A 63 6.62 -11.54 -0.91
C LYS A 63 6.84 -10.41 0.11
N LEU A 64 7.57 -10.69 1.20
CA LEU A 64 7.92 -9.71 2.23
C LEU A 64 9.12 -8.84 1.82
N VAL A 65 9.85 -9.25 0.78
CA VAL A 65 11.00 -8.53 0.22
C VAL A 65 10.49 -7.41 -0.69
N PRO A 66 10.96 -6.16 -0.52
CA PRO A 66 10.54 -5.04 -1.36
C PRO A 66 11.00 -5.19 -2.81
N LYS A 67 10.09 -4.93 -3.72
CA LYS A 67 10.31 -4.87 -5.17
C LYS A 67 9.74 -3.56 -5.71
N TRP A 68 10.60 -2.79 -6.38
CA TRP A 68 10.24 -1.52 -6.99
C TRP A 68 10.69 -1.49 -8.45
N PRO A 69 10.02 -2.23 -9.37
CA PRO A 69 10.44 -2.29 -10.77
C PRO A 69 10.46 -0.89 -11.41
N ALA A 70 9.45 -0.06 -11.11
CA ALA A 70 9.35 1.30 -11.62
C ALA A 70 10.48 2.22 -11.16
N LEU A 71 11.05 2.01 -9.96
CA LEU A 71 12.15 2.84 -9.45
C LEU A 71 13.43 2.66 -10.27
N GLN A 72 13.69 1.45 -10.75
CA GLN A 72 14.86 1.16 -11.58
C GLN A 72 14.72 1.84 -12.96
N ALA A 73 13.54 1.77 -13.57
CA ALA A 73 13.24 2.48 -14.80
C ALA A 73 13.33 4.01 -14.62
N PHE A 74 12.75 4.53 -13.53
CA PHE A 74 12.84 5.95 -13.19
C PHE A 74 14.28 6.41 -13.00
N ARG A 75 15.11 5.65 -12.28
CA ARG A 75 16.55 5.94 -12.10
C ARG A 75 17.30 5.96 -13.43
N LYS A 76 17.05 5.00 -14.33
CA LYS A 76 17.65 4.96 -15.67
C LYS A 76 17.27 6.20 -16.48
N ASN A 77 15.99 6.57 -16.46
CA ASN A 77 15.48 7.75 -17.16
C ASN A 77 16.05 9.05 -16.57
N LEU A 78 16.18 9.13 -15.25
CA LEU A 78 16.84 10.26 -14.58
C LEU A 78 18.29 10.42 -15.03
N ILE A 79 19.06 9.33 -15.04
CA ILE A 79 20.46 9.36 -15.49
C ILE A 79 20.55 9.72 -16.97
N ALA A 80 19.61 9.24 -17.80
CA ALA A 80 19.55 9.57 -19.22
C ALA A 80 19.18 11.05 -19.46
N ALA A 81 18.34 11.65 -18.62
CA ALA A 81 17.96 13.06 -18.72
C ALA A 81 19.04 14.03 -18.18
N LEU A 82 20.02 13.51 -17.42
CA LEU A 82 21.14 14.27 -16.88
C LEU A 82 22.41 14.17 -17.74
N LYS A 83 22.37 13.40 -18.83
CA LYS A 83 23.41 13.32 -19.86
C LYS A 83 22.95 14.08 -21.10
#